data_AF-A0A182E1U7-F1
#
_entry.id   AF-A0A182E1U7-F1
#
_cell.length_a   1.000
_cell.length_b   1.000
_cell.length_c   1.000
_cell.angle_alpha   90.00
_cell.angle_beta   90.00
_cell.angle_gamma   90.00
#
_symmetry.space_group_name_H-M   'P 1'
#
loop_
_entity.id
_entity.type
_entity.pdbx_description
1 polymer ?
#
loop_
_entity_poly.entity_id
_entity_poly.type
_entity_poly.pdbx_seq_one_letter_code
_entity_poly.pdbx_strand_id
1 'polypeptide(L)'
;MATAVRGCVFCSIVHGQRDKHLKTSDNAVVIQDRSPHAPHHYLILSKLHINQASDLTAVDLPLVKEMDRLGRDYLCETLKERGEADTVEDLLRMGFHWSVFVTVRHLHMHLLYPTREMNFLYRAVIFRPGRFFRTARNIIDSLEKKRNTDGRVNSNKGMKSNLTAVDANDSDGSPVKNVPDT
;
A
#
# COMPACT_ATOMS: atom_id res chain seq x y z
N MET A 1 11.71 1.05 13.42
CA MET A 1 11.52 2.39 14.03
C MET A 1 10.23 2.96 13.46
N ALA A 2 9.20 3.17 14.28
CA ALA A 2 7.99 3.87 13.85
C ALA A 2 8.35 5.34 13.61
N THR A 3 8.24 5.81 12.38
CA THR A 3 8.60 7.19 11.99
C THR A 3 7.45 8.13 12.35
N ALA A 4 7.26 8.44 13.63
CA ALA A 4 6.28 9.46 14.02
C ALA A 4 6.81 10.86 13.63
N VAL A 5 5.96 11.69 13.00
CA VAL A 5 6.31 13.05 12.60
C VAL A 5 5.69 14.07 13.56
N ARG A 6 6.51 14.96 14.13
CA ARG A 6 6.03 16.03 15.03
C ARG A 6 5.10 16.97 14.25
N GLY A 7 3.95 17.31 14.84
CA GLY A 7 2.94 18.17 14.23
C GLY A 7 1.95 17.43 13.31
N CYS A 8 2.19 16.16 12.99
CA CYS A 8 1.19 15.34 12.31
C CYS A 8 0.06 14.93 13.27
N VAL A 9 -1.17 15.34 12.95
CA VAL A 9 -2.36 15.04 13.77
C VAL A 9 -2.62 13.55 13.85
N PHE A 10 -2.38 12.79 12.77
CA PHE A 10 -2.60 11.34 12.74
C PHE A 10 -1.49 10.58 13.45
N CYS A 11 -0.22 11.00 13.36
CA CYS A 11 0.85 10.46 14.22
C CYS A 11 0.51 10.63 15.71
N SER A 12 -0.05 11.78 16.08
CA SER A 12 -0.44 12.05 17.47
C SER A 12 -1.57 11.11 17.92
N ILE A 13 -2.53 10.81 17.04
CA ILE A 13 -3.59 9.84 17.33
C ILE A 13 -3.02 8.42 17.46
N VAL A 14 -2.25 7.99 16.46
CA VAL A 14 -1.65 6.65 16.37
C VAL A 14 -0.79 6.33 17.60
N HIS A 15 0.05 7.27 18.06
CA HIS A 15 1.02 6.99 19.11
C HIS A 15 0.63 7.49 20.50
N GLY A 16 -0.34 8.41 20.60
CA GLY A 16 -0.67 9.10 21.85
C GLY A 16 -2.13 9.03 22.29
N GLN A 17 -3.09 8.73 21.40
CA GLN A 17 -4.54 8.81 21.72
C GLN A 17 -5.22 7.46 21.47
N ARG A 18 -4.91 6.48 22.33
CA ARG A 18 -5.43 5.11 22.24
C ARG A 18 -6.94 5.01 22.46
N ASP A 19 -7.53 5.97 23.16
CA ASP A 19 -8.98 6.11 23.35
C ASP A 19 -9.76 6.25 22.04
N LYS A 20 -9.10 6.74 20.98
CA LYS A 20 -9.71 6.88 19.64
C LYS A 20 -9.59 5.64 18.78
N HIS A 21 -8.84 4.63 19.21
CA HIS A 21 -8.56 3.44 18.43
C HIS A 21 -9.75 2.48 18.57
N LEU A 22 -10.50 2.31 17.49
CA LEU A 22 -11.65 1.40 17.45
C LEU A 22 -11.20 -0.05 17.24
N LYS A 23 -10.16 -0.24 16.43
CA LYS A 23 -9.51 -1.53 16.20
C LYS A 23 -8.05 -1.31 15.81
N THR A 24 -7.16 -2.20 16.22
CA THR A 24 -5.73 -2.10 15.92
C THR A 24 -5.20 -3.41 15.35
N SER A 25 -4.26 -3.32 14.42
CA SER A 25 -3.41 -4.43 13.98
C SER A 25 -1.95 -4.12 14.31
N ASP A 26 -1.00 -4.89 13.76
CA ASP A 26 0.43 -4.65 13.94
C ASP A 26 0.86 -3.32 13.33
N ASN A 27 0.40 -3.00 12.12
CA ASN A 27 0.86 -1.83 11.37
C ASN A 27 -0.22 -0.77 11.10
N ALA A 28 -1.47 -0.97 11.53
CA ALA A 28 -2.55 -0.04 11.27
C ALA A 28 -3.51 0.11 12.47
N VAL A 29 -4.31 1.18 12.43
CA VAL A 29 -5.36 1.48 13.40
C VAL A 29 -6.60 2.04 12.71
N VAL A 30 -7.78 1.62 13.16
CA VAL A 30 -9.07 2.14 12.72
C VAL A 30 -9.54 3.20 13.70
N ILE A 31 -9.99 4.34 13.18
CA ILE A 31 -10.61 5.43 13.95
C ILE A 31 -11.91 5.90 13.27
N GLN A 32 -12.77 6.54 14.05
CA GLN A 32 -13.94 7.25 13.53
C GLN A 32 -13.49 8.52 12.78
N ASP A 33 -14.01 8.75 11.58
CA ASP A 33 -13.82 10.05 10.92
C ASP A 33 -14.56 11.14 11.71
N ARG A 34 -13.90 12.28 11.95
CA ARG A 34 -14.48 13.41 12.68
C ARG A 34 -15.67 14.05 11.94
N SER A 35 -15.69 13.96 10.62
CA SER A 35 -16.74 14.50 9.74
C SER A 35 -17.26 13.38 8.83
N PRO A 36 -18.10 12.46 9.36
CA PRO A 36 -18.59 11.33 8.58
C PRO A 36 -19.44 11.76 7.38
N HIS A 37 -19.24 11.12 6.22
CA HIS A 37 -20.01 11.35 4.98
C HIS A 37 -20.83 10.14 4.55
N ALA A 38 -20.84 9.09 5.37
CA ALA A 38 -21.67 7.88 5.31
C ALA A 38 -21.98 7.46 6.76
N PRO A 39 -23.02 6.64 7.02
CA PRO A 39 -23.33 6.13 8.36
C PRO A 39 -22.12 5.48 9.04
N HIS A 40 -21.36 4.70 8.29
CA HIS A 40 -20.06 4.17 8.69
C HIS A 40 -18.99 4.85 7.83
N HIS A 41 -18.36 5.89 8.40
CA HIS A 41 -17.18 6.53 7.82
C HIS A 41 -16.00 6.40 8.79
N TYR A 42 -15.09 5.48 8.48
CA TYR A 42 -13.89 5.22 9.27
C TYR A 42 -12.63 5.56 8.49
N LEU A 43 -11.56 5.84 9.24
CA LEU A 43 -10.21 6.00 8.70
C LEU A 43 -9.33 4.88 9.24
N ILE A 44 -8.67 4.17 8.34
CA ILE A 44 -7.60 3.23 8.69
C ILE A 44 -6.28 3.95 8.50
N LEU A 45 -5.58 4.24 9.59
CA LEU A 45 -4.31 4.95 9.61
C LEU A 45 -3.15 3.96 9.65
N SER A 46 -2.10 4.20 8.87
CA SER A 46 -0.85 3.46 9.06
C SER A 46 -0.14 3.91 10.34
N LYS A 47 0.50 2.98 11.05
CA LYS A 47 1.35 3.32 12.20
C LYS A 47 2.67 3.96 11.78
N LEU A 48 3.17 3.58 10.60
CA LEU A 48 4.29 4.26 9.95
C LEU A 48 3.79 5.55 9.30
N HIS A 49 4.51 6.66 9.45
CA HIS A 49 4.17 7.88 8.72
C HIS A 49 4.60 7.75 7.25
N ILE A 50 3.61 7.71 6.37
CA ILE A 50 3.74 7.85 4.92
C ILE A 50 2.88 9.06 4.54
N ASN A 51 3.35 10.01 3.74
CA ASN A 51 2.60 11.26 3.57
C ASN A 51 1.25 11.06 2.86
N GLN A 52 1.21 10.21 1.83
CA GLN A 52 0.00 9.93 1.06
C GLN A 52 0.12 8.67 0.23
N ALA A 53 -1.01 8.22 -0.34
CA ALA A 53 -1.07 6.98 -1.13
C ALA A 53 -0.22 6.99 -2.41
N SER A 54 0.14 8.16 -2.96
CA SER A 54 1.04 8.20 -4.13
C SER A 54 2.48 7.84 -3.81
N ASP A 55 2.86 7.91 -2.53
CA ASP A 55 4.22 7.66 -2.08
C ASP A 55 4.44 6.17 -1.77
N LEU A 56 3.37 5.36 -1.89
CA LEU A 56 3.42 3.91 -1.71
C LEU A 56 4.25 3.24 -2.80
N THR A 57 5.10 2.33 -2.37
CA THR A 57 5.97 1.52 -3.22
C THR A 57 5.60 0.03 -3.12
N ALA A 58 6.25 -0.81 -3.92
CA ALA A 58 6.03 -2.25 -3.90
C ALA A 58 6.25 -2.88 -2.51
N VAL A 59 7.11 -2.29 -1.67
CA VAL A 59 7.40 -2.79 -0.32
C VAL A 59 6.24 -2.57 0.65
N ASP A 60 5.38 -1.59 0.36
CA ASP A 60 4.25 -1.21 1.21
C ASP A 60 2.98 -2.01 0.90
N LEU A 61 3.02 -2.90 -0.10
CA LEU A 61 1.89 -3.75 -0.48
C LEU A 61 1.29 -4.54 0.71
N PRO A 62 2.08 -5.16 1.61
CA PRO A 62 1.53 -5.85 2.78
C PRO A 62 0.75 -4.92 3.70
N LEU A 63 1.24 -3.69 3.93
CA LEU A 63 0.57 -2.69 4.74
C LEU A 63 -0.79 -2.31 4.15
N VAL A 64 -0.87 -2.05 2.84
CA VAL A 64 -2.15 -1.67 2.21
C VAL A 64 -3.18 -2.81 2.28
N LYS A 65 -2.74 -4.07 2.11
CA LYS A 65 -3.60 -5.24 2.28
C LYS A 65 -4.07 -5.42 3.72
N GLU A 66 -3.18 -5.19 4.69
CA GLU A 66 -3.53 -5.22 6.12
C GLU A 66 -4.56 -4.14 6.46
N MET A 67 -4.39 -2.92 5.95
CA MET A 67 -5.35 -1.83 6.13
C MET A 67 -6.74 -2.15 5.56
N ASP A 68 -6.80 -2.73 4.35
CA ASP A 68 -8.06 -3.12 3.71
C ASP A 68 -8.79 -4.21 4.53
N ARG A 69 -8.06 -5.25 4.95
CA ARG A 69 -8.61 -6.32 5.80
C ARG A 69 -9.11 -5.80 7.14
N LEU A 70 -8.27 -5.03 7.84
CA LEU A 70 -8.59 -4.48 9.16
C LEU A 70 -9.88 -3.65 9.14
N GLY A 71 -10.05 -2.81 8.11
CA GLY A 71 -11.25 -2.00 7.93
C GLY A 71 -12.49 -2.87 7.67
N ARG A 72 -12.38 -3.86 6.78
CA ARG A 72 -13.49 -4.79 6.46
C ARG A 72 -13.93 -5.60 7.66
N ASP A 73 -12.97 -6.12 8.42
CA ASP A 73 -13.23 -6.89 9.63
C ASP A 73 -13.94 -6.03 10.67
N TYR A 74 -13.47 -4.79 10.88
CA TYR A 74 -14.12 -3.86 11.79
C TYR A 74 -15.55 -3.49 11.38
N LEU A 75 -15.78 -3.24 10.08
CA LEU A 75 -17.13 -2.97 9.57
C LEU A 75 -18.06 -4.17 9.79
N CYS A 76 -17.60 -5.38 9.47
CA CYS A 76 -18.38 -6.61 9.63
C CYS A 76 -18.78 -6.84 11.10
N GLU A 77 -17.84 -6.67 12.03
CA GLU A 77 -18.12 -6.73 13.48
C GLU A 77 -19.14 -5.67 13.90
N THR A 78 -18.95 -4.43 13.46
CA THR A 78 -19.85 -3.31 13.82
C THR A 78 -21.28 -3.52 13.33
N LEU A 79 -21.46 -4.01 12.09
CA LEU A 79 -22.79 -4.27 11.54
C LEU A 79 -23.49 -5.39 12.31
N LYS A 80 -22.77 -6.47 12.62
CA LYS A 80 -23.29 -7.59 13.41
C LYS A 80 -23.72 -7.17 14.82
N GLU A 81 -22.91 -6.36 15.49
CA GLU A 81 -23.24 -5.82 16.83
C GLU A 81 -24.51 -4.95 16.81
N ARG A 82 -24.78 -4.27 15.70
CA ARG A 82 -25.97 -3.44 15.50
C ARG A 82 -27.19 -4.21 15.01
N GLY A 83 -27.05 -5.50 14.74
CA GLY A 83 -28.13 -6.33 14.15
C GLY A 83 -28.44 -5.94 12.70
N GLU A 84 -27.48 -5.33 12.01
CA GLU A 84 -27.61 -4.97 10.60
C GLU A 84 -27.23 -6.14 9.69
N ALA A 85 -27.65 -6.06 8.41
CA ALA A 85 -27.30 -7.07 7.43
C ALA A 85 -25.79 -7.09 7.13
N ASP A 86 -25.30 -8.23 6.63
CA ASP A 86 -23.92 -8.38 6.19
C ASP A 86 -23.52 -7.32 5.14
N THR A 87 -22.23 -7.02 5.09
CA THR A 87 -21.68 -6.03 4.18
C THR A 87 -22.00 -6.35 2.72
N VAL A 88 -22.64 -5.40 2.02
CA VAL A 88 -22.83 -5.46 0.58
C VAL A 88 -21.65 -4.77 -0.12
N GLU A 89 -20.82 -5.52 -0.84
CA GLU A 89 -19.60 -5.01 -1.48
C GLU A 89 -19.85 -3.81 -2.42
N ASP A 90 -20.97 -3.79 -3.16
CA ASP A 90 -21.31 -2.69 -4.06
C ASP A 90 -21.60 -1.38 -3.32
N LEU A 91 -22.01 -1.48 -2.06
CA LEU A 91 -22.27 -0.33 -1.19
C LEU A 91 -21.03 0.07 -0.39
N LEU A 92 -19.98 -0.76 -0.35
CA LEU A 92 -18.73 -0.48 0.33
C LEU A 92 -17.79 0.32 -0.57
N ARG A 93 -17.23 1.40 -0.03
CA ARG A 93 -16.15 2.13 -0.69
C ARG A 93 -14.95 2.29 0.21
N MET A 94 -13.87 1.64 -0.20
CA MET A 94 -12.58 1.73 0.46
C MET A 94 -11.51 2.27 -0.47
N GLY A 95 -10.68 3.19 0.02
CA GLY A 95 -9.63 3.79 -0.79
C GLY A 95 -9.04 5.08 -0.23
N PHE A 96 -8.40 5.84 -1.11
CA PHE A 96 -7.58 6.98 -0.75
C PHE A 96 -7.93 8.20 -1.61
N HIS A 97 -7.94 9.39 -1.00
CA HIS A 97 -7.96 10.62 -1.77
C HIS A 97 -6.69 10.78 -2.60
N TRP A 98 -6.86 11.38 -3.78
CA TRP A 98 -5.78 11.66 -4.73
C TRP A 98 -5.73 13.15 -5.05
N SER A 99 -4.54 13.75 -4.97
CA SER A 99 -4.31 15.17 -5.25
C SER A 99 -5.03 16.11 -4.27
N VAL A 100 -5.74 17.13 -4.76
CA VAL A 100 -6.26 18.31 -4.02
C VAL A 100 -7.18 18.03 -2.83
N PHE A 101 -7.65 16.79 -2.65
CA PHE A 101 -8.54 16.41 -1.53
C PHE A 101 -7.80 15.75 -0.36
N VAL A 102 -6.48 15.62 -0.43
CA VAL A 102 -5.68 15.15 0.72
C VAL A 102 -5.58 16.28 1.74
N THR A 103 -6.36 16.18 2.83
CA THR A 103 -6.41 17.19 3.89
C THR A 103 -5.36 16.95 4.98
N VAL A 104 -5.00 15.70 5.22
CA VAL A 104 -3.98 15.30 6.21
C VAL A 104 -2.88 14.50 5.52
N ARG A 105 -1.63 14.95 5.64
CA ARG A 105 -0.46 14.27 5.06
C ARG A 105 0.06 13.16 5.97
N HIS A 106 -0.76 12.13 6.10
CA HIS A 106 -0.45 10.87 6.76
C HIS A 106 -1.33 9.81 6.11
N LEU A 107 -0.80 8.68 5.71
CA LEU A 107 -1.51 7.68 4.94
C LEU A 107 -2.72 7.16 5.72
N HIS A 108 -3.89 7.41 5.17
CA HIS A 108 -5.17 6.99 5.70
C HIS A 108 -6.05 6.46 4.59
N MET A 109 -6.63 5.28 4.81
CA MET A 109 -7.64 4.70 3.93
C MET A 109 -9.02 5.07 4.47
N HIS A 110 -9.87 5.64 3.63
CA HIS A 110 -11.28 5.82 3.95
C HIS A 110 -12.02 4.50 3.79
N LEU A 111 -12.94 4.23 4.70
CA LEU A 111 -13.96 3.21 4.59
C LEU A 111 -15.32 3.88 4.74
N LEU A 112 -16.16 3.76 3.72
CA LEU A 112 -17.49 4.36 3.63
C LEU A 112 -18.54 3.28 3.36
N TYR A 113 -19.55 3.19 4.23
CA TYR A 113 -20.66 2.26 4.08
C TYR A 113 -21.95 2.76 4.77
N PRO A 114 -23.14 2.47 4.24
CA PRO A 114 -23.40 2.19 2.82
C PRO A 114 -23.28 3.48 1.99
N THR A 115 -22.64 3.39 0.82
CA THR A 115 -22.43 4.57 -0.05
C THR A 115 -23.72 5.16 -0.61
N ARG A 116 -24.83 4.40 -0.59
CA ARG A 116 -26.15 4.89 -1.02
C ARG A 116 -26.65 6.06 -0.17
N GLU A 117 -26.28 6.09 1.11
CA GLU A 117 -26.70 7.10 2.09
C GLU A 117 -25.77 8.32 2.15
N MET A 118 -24.74 8.33 1.31
CA MET A 118 -23.87 9.50 1.18
C MET A 118 -24.58 10.65 0.46
N ASN A 119 -24.26 11.88 0.89
CA ASN A 119 -24.61 13.09 0.15
C ASN A 119 -24.13 13.01 -1.31
N PHE A 120 -24.99 13.42 -2.25
CA PHE A 120 -24.76 13.24 -3.69
C PHE A 120 -23.40 13.79 -4.15
N LEU A 121 -23.04 15.00 -3.73
CA LEU A 121 -21.75 15.62 -4.08
C LEU A 121 -20.55 14.75 -3.65
N TYR A 122 -20.57 14.26 -2.42
CA TYR A 122 -19.49 13.42 -1.89
C TYR A 122 -19.42 12.07 -2.62
N ARG A 123 -20.58 11.44 -2.86
CA ARG A 123 -20.68 10.16 -3.57
C ARG A 123 -20.22 10.23 -5.02
N ALA A 124 -20.65 11.29 -5.73
CA ALA A 124 -20.50 11.43 -7.17
C ALA A 124 -19.22 12.16 -7.59
N VAL A 125 -18.57 12.92 -6.70
CA VAL A 125 -17.37 13.71 -7.01
C VAL A 125 -16.19 13.33 -6.14
N ILE A 126 -16.28 13.55 -4.83
CA ILE A 126 -15.13 13.49 -3.91
C ILE A 126 -14.63 12.05 -3.73
N PHE A 127 -15.55 11.13 -3.47
CA PHE A 127 -15.25 9.71 -3.28
C PHE A 127 -15.50 8.90 -4.55
N ARG A 128 -15.75 9.52 -5.71
CA ARG A 128 -15.97 8.77 -6.95
C ARG A 128 -14.66 8.11 -7.40
N PRO A 129 -14.62 6.77 -7.60
CA PRO A 129 -13.47 6.10 -8.17
C PRO A 129 -13.02 6.76 -9.47
N GLY A 130 -11.74 7.15 -9.54
CA GLY A 130 -11.19 7.83 -10.71
C GLY A 130 -10.16 8.89 -10.35
N ARG A 131 -10.42 10.14 -10.77
CA ARG A 131 -9.45 11.24 -10.72
C ARG A 131 -9.04 11.62 -9.30
N PHE A 132 -10.00 11.61 -8.37
CA PHE A 132 -9.85 12.17 -7.02
C PHE A 132 -9.86 11.12 -5.91
N PHE A 133 -10.27 9.89 -6.23
CA PHE A 133 -10.32 8.79 -5.30
C PHE A 133 -9.84 7.51 -5.98
N ARG A 134 -8.81 6.88 -5.40
CA ARG A 134 -8.30 5.58 -5.85
C ARG A 134 -8.76 4.52 -4.87
N THR A 135 -9.41 3.47 -5.39
CA THR A 135 -9.89 2.38 -4.53
C THR A 135 -8.70 1.59 -3.98
N ALA A 136 -8.88 0.97 -2.81
CA ALA A 136 -7.88 0.10 -2.21
C ALA A 136 -7.47 -1.01 -3.19
N ARG A 137 -8.45 -1.63 -3.87
CA ARG A 137 -8.22 -2.63 -4.94
C ARG A 137 -7.30 -2.09 -6.04
N ASN A 138 -7.56 -0.90 -6.58
CA ASN A 138 -6.71 -0.34 -7.64
C ASN A 138 -5.27 -0.06 -7.17
N ILE A 139 -5.08 0.38 -5.93
CA ILE A 139 -3.74 0.61 -5.36
C ILE A 139 -3.02 -0.72 -5.18
N ILE A 140 -3.68 -1.72 -4.59
CA ILE A 140 -3.14 -3.08 -4.40
C ILE A 140 -2.70 -3.68 -5.74
N ASP A 141 -3.57 -3.66 -6.76
CA ASP A 141 -3.26 -4.17 -8.09
C ASP A 141 -2.06 -3.45 -8.73
N SER A 142 -1.95 -2.14 -8.54
CA SER A 142 -0.83 -1.34 -9.05
C SER A 142 0.49 -1.72 -8.35
N LEU A 143 0.47 -1.87 -7.03
CA LEU A 143 1.65 -2.25 -6.25
C LEU A 143 2.10 -3.69 -6.55
N GLU A 144 1.17 -4.62 -6.76
CA GLU A 144 1.48 -5.99 -7.19
C GLU A 144 2.18 -6.01 -8.55
N LYS A 145 1.70 -5.21 -9.52
CA LYS A 145 2.35 -5.09 -10.82
C LYS A 145 3.77 -4.54 -10.70
N LYS A 146 3.98 -3.49 -9.89
CA LYS A 146 5.32 -2.93 -9.63
C LYS A 146 6.26 -3.97 -9.03
N ARG A 147 5.84 -4.67 -7.97
CA ARG A 147 6.60 -5.73 -7.31
C ARG A 147 7.04 -6.82 -8.29
N ASN A 148 6.15 -7.26 -9.18
CA ASN A 148 6.45 -8.31 -10.13
C ASN A 148 7.44 -7.85 -11.22
N THR A 149 7.36 -6.58 -11.64
CA THR A 149 8.34 -5.98 -12.56
C THR A 149 9.72 -5.88 -11.92
N ASP A 150 9.81 -5.39 -10.68
CA ASP A 150 11.07 -5.24 -9.95
C ASP A 150 11.76 -6.60 -9.73
N GLY A 151 10.98 -7.64 -9.41
CA GLY A 151 11.49 -9.01 -9.31
C GLY A 151 12.08 -9.53 -10.63
N ARG A 152 11.43 -9.27 -11.76
CA ARG A 152 11.94 -9.66 -13.10
C ARG A 152 13.22 -8.92 -13.48
N VAL A 153 13.29 -7.61 -13.19
CA VAL A 153 14.48 -6.79 -13.47
C VAL A 153 15.68 -7.30 -12.66
N ASN A 154 15.48 -7.62 -11.38
CA ASN A 154 16.55 -8.16 -10.53
C ASN A 154 17.07 -9.52 -11.01
N SER A 155 16.18 -10.44 -11.41
CA SER A 155 16.58 -11.73 -11.99
C SER A 155 17.38 -11.59 -13.29
N ASN A 156 16.99 -10.67 -14.17
CA ASN A 156 17.69 -10.43 -15.44
C ASN A 156 19.06 -9.75 -15.24
N LYS A 157 19.23 -8.91 -14.21
CA LYS A 157 20.52 -8.29 -13.89
C LYS A 157 21.52 -9.31 -13.30
N GLY A 158 21.04 -10.23 -12.45
CA GLY A 158 21.85 -11.35 -11.93
C GLY A 158 22.30 -12.34 -13.02
N MET A 159 21.47 -12.57 -14.05
CA MET A 159 21.86 -13.41 -15.19
C MET A 159 22.96 -12.76 -16.05
N LYS A 160 22.91 -11.43 -16.24
CA LYS A 160 23.91 -10.69 -17.04
C LYS A 160 25.26 -10.55 -16.33
N SER A 161 25.31 -10.43 -14.99
CA SER A 161 26.57 -10.38 -14.26
C SER A 161 27.34 -11.72 -14.24
N ASN A 162 26.64 -12.83 -14.45
CA ASN A 162 27.26 -14.15 -14.51
C ASN A 162 27.80 -14.51 -15.91
N LEU A 163 27.48 -13.72 -16.95
CA LEU A 163 27.93 -13.96 -18.33
C LEU A 163 29.23 -13.24 -18.72
N THR A 164 29.79 -12.39 -17.85
CA THR A 164 31.01 -11.60 -18.14
C THR A 164 32.28 -12.14 -17.48
N ALA A 165 32.30 -13.39 -17.01
CA ALA A 165 33.44 -13.99 -16.30
C ALA A 165 34.11 -15.16 -17.03
N VAL A 166 33.95 -15.27 -18.35
CA VAL A 166 34.66 -16.27 -19.17
C VAL A 166 35.27 -15.54 -20.35
N ASP A 167 36.58 -15.28 -20.27
CA ASP A 167 37.57 -15.36 -21.37
C ASP A 167 38.79 -14.45 -21.08
N ALA A 168 39.88 -15.09 -20.65
CA ALA A 168 41.25 -14.68 -20.96
C ALA A 168 42.20 -15.81 -20.55
N ASN A 169 42.61 -16.64 -21.52
CA ASN A 169 43.98 -17.14 -21.60
C ASN A 169 44.17 -17.80 -22.97
N ASP A 170 44.67 -16.99 -23.90
CA ASP A 170 45.27 -17.45 -25.14
C ASP A 170 46.65 -16.79 -25.21
N SER A 171 47.71 -17.60 -25.26
CA SER A 171 49.03 -17.13 -25.65
C SER A 171 49.82 -18.28 -26.27
N ASP A 172 49.94 -18.15 -27.59
CA ASP A 172 50.72 -18.88 -28.57
C ASP A 172 52.23 -18.87 -28.27
N GLY A 173 52.94 -19.88 -28.80
CA GLY A 173 54.40 -20.01 -28.66
C GLY A 173 54.95 -21.30 -29.26
N SER A 174 55.15 -21.34 -30.57
CA SER A 174 56.15 -22.17 -31.27
C SER A 174 56.99 -21.24 -32.16
N PRO A 175 58.19 -21.60 -32.71
CA PRO A 175 58.86 -22.90 -32.80
C PRO A 175 60.40 -22.89 -32.55
N VAL A 176 61.03 -24.04 -32.24
CA VAL A 176 62.48 -24.26 -32.53
C VAL A 176 62.75 -25.74 -32.87
N LYS A 177 63.45 -25.95 -34.00
CA LYS A 177 64.02 -27.23 -34.47
C LYS A 177 65.36 -27.51 -33.77
N ASN A 178 65.66 -28.77 -33.44
CA ASN A 178 66.88 -29.49 -33.89
C ASN A 178 66.96 -30.91 -33.27
N VAL A 179 67.47 -31.82 -34.10
CA VAL A 179 67.78 -33.27 -33.99
C VAL A 179 69.18 -33.45 -33.33
N PRO A 180 69.79 -34.64 -33.08
CA PRO A 180 69.35 -36.00 -32.64
C PRO A 180 70.04 -36.46 -31.32
N ASP A 181 69.70 -37.63 -30.77
CA ASP A 181 70.58 -38.82 -30.72
C ASP A 181 70.04 -39.96 -29.83
N THR A 182 70.42 -41.18 -30.25
CA THR A 182 70.24 -42.55 -29.69
C THR A 182 68.87 -43.22 -29.77
#